data_AF-A0A7Y6E272-F1
#
_entry.id   AF-A0A7Y6E272-F1
#
_cell.length_a   1.000
_cell.length_b   1.000
_cell.length_c   1.000
_cell.angle_alpha   90.00
_cell.angle_beta   90.00
_cell.angle_gamma   90.00
#
_symmetry.space_group_name_H-M   'P 1'
#
loop_
_entity.id
_entity.type
_entity.pdbx_description
1 polymer ?
#
loop_
_entity_poly.entity_id
_entity_poly.type
_entity_poly.pdbx_seq_one_letter_code
_entity_poly.pdbx_strand_id
1 'polypeptide(L)' 'MTSDDFPIPDDDEQSVAALEQYVRTLSEDDLATVLDHERRHGNRPGVVLMFAQRLRHVNQGLARPTGPGT' A
#
# COMPACT_ATOMS: atom_id res chain seq x y z
N MET A 1 -19.77 -7.58 4.29
CA MET A 1 -19.09 -7.24 5.55
C MET A 1 -18.05 -6.22 5.19
N THR A 2 -18.25 -5.00 5.64
CA THR A 2 -17.52 -3.80 5.27
C THR A 2 -16.03 -4.00 5.52
N SER A 3 -15.19 -3.77 4.51
CA SER A 3 -13.72 -3.81 4.58
C SER A 3 -13.16 -2.63 5.39
N ASP A 4 -13.76 -2.34 6.55
CA ASP A 4 -13.53 -1.14 7.37
C ASP A 4 -12.10 -1.03 7.92
N ASP A 5 -11.34 -2.12 7.84
CA ASP A 5 -9.95 -2.23 8.32
C ASP A 5 -8.92 -2.21 7.18
N PHE A 6 -9.34 -2.18 5.90
CA PHE A 6 -8.39 -2.15 4.80
C PHE A 6 -7.91 -0.72 4.52
N PRO A 7 -6.60 -0.46 4.44
CA PRO A 7 -6.05 0.90 4.38
C PRO A 7 -6.28 1.62 3.04
N ILE A 8 -6.82 0.93 2.02
CA ILE A 8 -7.15 1.51 0.72
C ILE A 8 -8.61 1.20 0.37
N PRO A 9 -9.47 2.21 0.18
CA PRO A 9 -10.85 1.95 -0.25
C PRO A 9 -10.87 1.40 -1.68
N ASP A 10 -11.67 0.34 -1.88
CA ASP A 10 -11.97 -0.27 -3.18
C ASP A 10 -10.70 -0.61 -4.00
N ASP A 11 -9.67 -1.18 -3.36
CA ASP A 11 -8.31 -1.33 -3.92
C ASP A 11 -8.27 -2.06 -5.28
N ASP A 12 -9.10 -3.09 -5.45
CA ASP A 12 -9.20 -3.87 -6.69
C ASP A 12 -9.66 -3.02 -7.89
N GLU A 13 -10.47 -1.99 -7.64
CA GLU A 13 -11.00 -1.07 -8.65
C GLU A 13 -10.08 0.14 -8.88
N GLN A 14 -9.10 0.37 -8.00
CA GLN A 14 -8.21 1.51 -8.10
C GLN A 14 -7.27 1.41 -9.31
N SER A 15 -7.01 2.57 -9.91
CA SER A 15 -5.96 2.72 -10.91
C SER A 15 -4.58 2.77 -10.25
N VAL A 16 -3.54 2.33 -10.96
CA VAL A 16 -2.15 2.38 -10.47
C VAL A 16 -1.76 3.80 -10.02
N ALA A 17 -2.16 4.83 -10.77
CA ALA A 17 -1.90 6.23 -10.43
C ALA A 17 -2.58 6.70 -9.13
N ALA A 18 -3.74 6.12 -8.78
CA ALA A 18 -4.40 6.38 -7.51
C ALA A 18 -3.64 5.69 -6.37
N LEU A 19 -3.26 4.42 -6.54
CA LEU A 19 -2.47 3.65 -5.57
C LEU A 19 -1.10 4.30 -5.27
N GLU A 20 -0.50 4.99 -6.25
CA GLU A 20 0.71 5.80 -6.05
C GLU A 20 0.54 6.95 -5.05
N GLN A 21 -0.68 7.49 -4.88
CA GLN A 21 -0.96 8.51 -3.86
C GLN A 21 -0.96 7.87 -2.47
N TYR A 22 -1.65 6.73 -2.32
CA TYR A 22 -1.75 5.99 -1.05
C TYR A 22 -0.39 5.47 -0.59
N VAL A 23 0.40 4.86 -1.48
CA VAL A 23 1.69 4.24 -1.11
C VAL A 23 2.67 5.23 -0.45
N ARG A 24 2.53 6.54 -0.71
CA ARG A 24 3.35 7.58 -0.06
C ARG A 24 2.93 7.89 1.37
N THR A 25 1.65 7.77 1.68
CA THR A 25 1.07 8.15 2.98
C THR A 25 0.96 7.00 3.96
N LEU A 26 0.91 5.76 3.47
CA LEU A 26 0.75 4.56 4.29
C LEU A 26 1.97 4.27 5.19
N SER A 27 1.66 3.72 6.37
CA SER A 27 2.66 3.25 7.34
C SER A 27 3.30 1.93 6.88
N GLU A 28 4.34 1.50 7.59
CA GLU A 28 4.98 0.20 7.31
C GLU A 28 4.00 -0.97 7.38
N ASP A 29 3.20 -1.03 8.45
CA ASP A 29 2.16 -2.06 8.64
C ASP A 29 1.11 -2.02 7.51
N ASP A 30 0.62 -0.83 7.16
CA ASP A 30 -0.37 -0.69 6.08
C ASP A 30 0.20 -1.14 4.73
N LEU A 31 1.45 -0.78 4.42
CA LEU A 31 2.13 -1.21 3.20
C LEU A 31 2.28 -2.74 3.15
N ALA A 32 2.56 -3.38 4.29
CA ALA A 32 2.64 -4.83 4.39
C ALA A 32 1.27 -5.49 4.18
N THR A 33 0.21 -4.93 4.79
CA THR A 33 -1.18 -5.40 4.64
C THR A 33 -1.66 -5.32 3.20
N VAL A 34 -1.42 -4.19 2.51
CA VAL A 34 -1.79 -4.04 1.09
C VAL A 34 -1.00 -5.00 0.21
N LEU A 35 0.29 -5.16 0.48
CA LEU A 35 1.13 -6.07 -0.31
C LEU A 35 0.68 -7.54 -0.16
N ASP A 36 0.27 -7.97 1.03
CA ASP A 36 -0.28 -9.32 1.24
C ASP A 36 -1.63 -9.48 0.53
N HIS A 37 -2.52 -8.49 0.65
CA HIS A 37 -3.82 -8.50 -0.04
C HIS A 37 -3.66 -8.57 -1.56
N GLU A 38 -2.84 -7.69 -2.14
CA GLU A 38 -2.60 -7.64 -3.58
C GLU A 38 -1.99 -8.95 -4.09
N ARG A 39 -1.11 -9.60 -3.32
CA ARG A 39 -0.53 -10.91 -3.70
C ARG A 39 -1.54 -12.06 -3.64
N ARG A 40 -2.61 -11.92 -2.84
CA ARG A 40 -3.63 -12.97 -2.67
C ARG A 40 -4.84 -12.79 -3.59
N HIS A 41 -5.21 -11.56 -3.94
CA HIS A 41 -6.45 -11.26 -4.65
C HIS A 41 -6.23 -10.63 -6.04
N GLY A 42 -5.56 -9.47 -6.12
CA GLY A 42 -5.42 -8.73 -7.39
C GLY A 42 -4.34 -9.27 -8.33
N ASN A 43 -3.22 -9.73 -7.76
CA ASN A 43 -2.02 -10.23 -8.44
C ASN A 43 -1.54 -9.31 -9.58
N ARG A 44 -1.63 -7.99 -9.42
CA ARG A 44 -1.16 -7.02 -10.42
C ARG A 44 0.34 -6.79 -10.20
N PRO A 45 1.23 -7.33 -11.05
CA PRO A 45 2.67 -7.36 -10.74
C PRO A 45 3.29 -5.97 -10.58
N GLY A 46 2.79 -4.95 -11.29
CA GLY A 46 3.23 -3.56 -11.14
C GLY A 46 2.87 -2.96 -9.78
N VAL A 47 1.68 -3.27 -9.27
CA VAL A 47 1.20 -2.81 -7.95
C VAL A 47 2.01 -3.48 -6.85
N VAL A 48 2.14 -4.81 -6.90
CA VAL A 48 2.99 -5.59 -5.96
C VAL A 48 4.40 -5.03 -5.89
N LEU A 49 5.03 -4.76 -7.04
CA LEU A 49 6.39 -4.24 -7.09
C LEU A 49 6.48 -2.85 -6.45
N MET A 50 5.51 -1.97 -6.72
CA MET A 50 5.45 -0.61 -6.17
C MET A 50 5.34 -0.62 -4.64
N PHE A 51 4.39 -1.37 -4.08
CA PHE A 51 4.22 -1.51 -2.63
C PHE A 51 5.44 -2.15 -1.98
N ALA A 52 6.01 -3.19 -2.58
CA ALA A 52 7.21 -3.86 -2.07
C ALA A 52 8.46 -2.95 -2.07
N GLN A 53 8.63 -2.10 -3.10
CA GLN A 53 9.72 -1.13 -3.13
C GLN A 53 9.56 -0.07 -2.05
N ARG A 54 8.34 0.46 -1.89
CA ARG A 54 8.06 1.45 -0.84
C ARG A 54 8.32 0.87 0.55
N LEU A 55 7.80 -0.32 0.83
CA LEU A 55 7.97 -0.99 2.12
C LEU A 55 9.46 -1.16 2.46
N ARG A 56 10.28 -1.54 1.48
CA ARG A 56 11.74 -1.62 1.65
C ARG A 56 12.37 -0.27 1.98
N HIS A 57 11.99 0.82 1.31
CA HIS A 57 12.51 2.15 1.62
C HIS A 57 12.14 2.61 3.03
N VAL A 58 10.93 2.30 3.49
CA VAL A 58 10.48 2.62 4.85
C VAL A 58 11.26 1.79 5.88
N ASN A 59 11.37 0.48 5.69
CA ASN A 59 12.14 -0.43 6.55
C ASN A 59 13.62 -0.04 6.67
N GLN A 60 14.20 0.47 5.59
CA GLN A 60 15.60 0.94 5.57
C GLN A 60 15.78 2.35 6.17
N GLY A 61 14.70 3.00 6.60
CA GLY A 61 14.73 4.39 7.11
C GLY A 61 15.01 5.44 6.02
N LEU A 62 14.95 5.06 4.74
CA LEU A 62 15.18 5.94 3.60
C LEU A 62 13.97 6.82 3.28
N ALA A 63 12.79 6.43 3.75
CA ALA A 63 11.55 7.16 3.56
C ALA A 63 10.71 7.17 4.83
N ARG A 64 10.11 8.32 5.15
CA ARG A 64 9.03 8.41 6.13
C ARG A 64 7.67 8.47 5.42
N PRO A 65 6.61 7.91 6.02
CA PRO A 65 5.25 8.17 5.59
C PRO A 65 5.00 9.68 5.61
N THR A 66 4.42 10.23 4.55
CA THR A 66 4.01 11.65 4.50
C THR A 66 2.57 11.86 4.98
N GLY A 67 1.88 10.78 5.39
CA GLY A 67 0.55 10.85 5.99
C GLY A 67 0.59 11.38 7.42
N PRO A 68 -0.53 11.90 7.95
CA PRO A 68 -0.59 12.36 9.33
C PRO A 68 -0.36 11.16 10.24
N GLY A 69 0.83 11.10 10.87
CA GLY A 69 1.06 10.19 11.99
C GLY A 69 0.03 10.52 13.06
N THR A 70 -0.91 9.60 13.27
CA THR A 70 -1.84 9.66 14.40
C THR A 70 -1.21 8.93 15.57
#